data_AF-K0JV54-F1
#
_entry.id   AF-K0JV54-F1
#
_cell.length_a   1.000
_cell.length_b   1.000
_cell.length_c   1.000
_cell.angle_alpha   90.00
_cell.angle_beta   90.00
_cell.angle_gamma   90.00
#
_symmetry.space_group_name_H-M   'P 1'
#
loop_
_entity.id
_entity.type
_entity.pdbx_description
1 polymer ?
#
loop_
_entity_poly.entity_id
_entity_poly.type
_entity_poly.pdbx_seq_one_letter_code
_entity_poly.pdbx_strand_id
1 'polypeptide(L)'
;MRDLDWLIATAPREVTVLSGAGTSVEGPSSLPTGYELTERVFTAYFPSGTLATVLTAHEELGWLATPPCPDSPPGTDLRLPRLETVLGVVARVHGEQAVDDSVADVAHAAPNRLHRFLAHHLARGGGHLTANFDECVEKAGAALGHPPNPDGVLHFHGATGPRGGVLGVTLARIEKGFPPDLATRFLDALRARPAVLVLGYSGSDFFDVDVVVVSLPAGALAGTRVLWLLYSGHPPHFVTSDEALPPLVRALRRAGARVDVLCGPTEVVLDVLGRGWGFPLLGHAVPRDPSPPTFTVDDSLREVAALELFLEIGLFKEVRALLSPPPPNAPRTLLRAATSALLWEQGRWNDLRGFWRRVRPVTDAERVRRVERIGATWWVQGRLLPAYLWLTHHRRRVAAALGDEHALLLAETEGRVLEHMLRTPDLAWFARTRARNLLTVLEEPGQTAGVHPFRTRSDLRNSLAHAVTGSARDGHATVSTEWFSQASSLLAWVTYRHRELRDSYDPGSPDTVLSTRYRALRAQYETIGSRSGALRTILLPGAERVFTTCEVLRDLWKLQHGPWHRIRILARHVHARRSR
;
A
#
# COMPACT_ATOMS: atom_id res chain seq x y z
N MET A 1 -19.83 -30.59 -7.46
CA MET A 1 -19.49 -30.02 -8.77
C MET A 1 -20.70 -29.60 -9.63
N ARG A 2 -21.94 -30.01 -9.30
CA ARG A 2 -23.17 -29.49 -9.94
C ARG A 2 -23.27 -27.96 -9.95
N ASP A 3 -22.58 -27.29 -9.03
CA ASP A 3 -22.59 -25.83 -8.94
C ASP A 3 -21.77 -25.12 -10.03
N LEU A 4 -21.03 -25.85 -10.88
CA LEU A 4 -20.36 -25.33 -12.07
C LEU A 4 -21.20 -25.44 -13.35
N ASP A 5 -22.37 -26.10 -13.30
CA ASP A 5 -23.19 -26.40 -14.47
C ASP A 5 -23.58 -25.13 -15.24
N TRP A 6 -23.77 -24.01 -14.54
CA TRP A 6 -24.08 -22.74 -15.19
C TRP A 6 -22.93 -22.23 -16.07
N LEU A 7 -21.68 -22.34 -15.61
CA LEU A 7 -20.51 -21.83 -16.35
C LEU A 7 -20.17 -22.77 -17.50
N ILE A 8 -20.40 -24.08 -17.30
CA ILE A 8 -20.31 -25.10 -18.36
C ILE A 8 -21.34 -24.82 -19.46
N ALA A 9 -22.57 -24.43 -19.09
CA ALA A 9 -23.64 -24.10 -20.04
C ALA A 9 -23.44 -22.75 -20.74
N THR A 10 -22.69 -21.81 -20.14
CA THR A 10 -22.33 -20.54 -20.78
C THR A 10 -21.34 -20.78 -21.92
N ALA A 11 -21.62 -20.22 -23.10
CA ALA A 11 -20.71 -20.37 -24.24
C ALA A 11 -19.38 -19.65 -23.97
N PRO A 12 -18.21 -20.17 -24.41
CA PRO A 12 -16.92 -19.51 -24.19
C PRO A 12 -16.87 -18.04 -24.60
N ARG A 13 -17.55 -17.66 -25.69
CA ARG A 13 -17.63 -16.26 -26.16
C ARG A 13 -18.32 -15.30 -25.20
N GLU A 14 -19.10 -15.83 -24.27
CA GLU A 14 -19.87 -15.11 -23.25
C GLU A 14 -19.14 -15.07 -21.90
N VAL A 15 -17.87 -15.48 -21.86
CA VAL A 15 -17.02 -15.44 -20.68
C VAL A 15 -15.86 -14.46 -20.87
N THR A 16 -15.64 -13.60 -19.88
CA THR A 16 -14.37 -12.86 -19.71
C THR A 16 -13.53 -13.57 -18.67
N VAL A 17 -12.28 -13.91 -18.99
CA VAL A 17 -11.33 -14.43 -18.00
C VAL A 17 -10.55 -13.26 -17.39
N LEU A 18 -10.36 -13.26 -16.07
CA LEU A 18 -9.42 -12.40 -15.36
C LEU A 18 -8.32 -13.27 -14.77
N SER A 19 -7.08 -13.11 -15.24
CA SER A 19 -5.94 -13.92 -14.78
C SER A 19 -4.80 -13.11 -14.18
N GLY A 20 -4.00 -13.79 -13.37
CA GLY A 20 -2.77 -13.26 -12.78
C GLY A 20 -1.65 -14.29 -12.77
N ALA A 21 -0.58 -13.99 -12.03
CA ALA A 21 0.70 -14.68 -12.12
C ALA A 21 0.61 -16.20 -11.94
N GLY A 22 -0.40 -16.69 -11.20
CA GLY A 22 -0.63 -18.12 -10.99
C GLY A 22 -0.81 -18.94 -12.27
N THR A 23 -1.18 -18.32 -13.40
CA THR A 23 -1.26 -19.05 -14.69
C THR A 23 0.10 -19.32 -15.31
N SER A 24 1.13 -18.56 -14.95
CA SER A 24 2.45 -18.61 -15.58
C SER A 24 3.50 -19.38 -14.76
N VAL A 25 3.13 -19.87 -13.57
CA VAL A 25 4.05 -20.54 -12.63
C VAL A 25 4.48 -21.93 -13.11
N GLU A 26 3.55 -22.72 -13.65
CA GLU A 26 3.85 -24.08 -14.11
C GLU A 26 4.74 -24.08 -15.36
N GLY A 27 5.53 -25.15 -15.55
CA GLY A 27 6.33 -25.33 -16.74
C GLY A 27 5.46 -25.55 -17.99
N PRO A 28 5.98 -25.27 -19.21
CA PRO A 28 7.29 -24.70 -19.53
C PRO A 28 7.44 -23.19 -19.28
N SER A 29 6.39 -22.45 -18.92
CA SER A 29 6.49 -21.01 -18.65
C SER A 29 7.46 -20.75 -17.50
N SER A 30 7.32 -21.52 -16.42
CA SER A 30 8.22 -21.53 -15.25
C SER A 30 8.52 -20.14 -14.67
N LEU A 31 7.58 -19.20 -14.81
CA LEU A 31 7.79 -17.83 -14.35
C LEU A 31 7.79 -17.76 -12.82
N PRO A 32 8.51 -16.78 -12.24
CA PRO A 32 8.56 -16.64 -10.80
C PRO A 32 7.18 -16.27 -10.26
N THR A 33 6.84 -16.86 -9.13
CA THR A 33 5.78 -16.34 -8.26
C THR A 33 6.13 -14.93 -7.79
N GLY A 34 5.15 -14.18 -7.29
CA GLY A 34 5.43 -12.89 -6.64
C GLY A 34 6.45 -13.00 -5.50
N TYR A 35 6.50 -14.16 -4.82
CA TYR A 35 7.50 -14.45 -3.80
C TYR A 35 8.91 -14.55 -4.37
N GLU A 36 9.10 -15.45 -5.34
CA GLU A 36 10.41 -15.69 -5.96
C GLU A 36 10.93 -14.45 -6.67
N LEU A 37 10.04 -13.66 -7.29
CA LEU A 37 10.43 -12.40 -7.92
C LEU A 37 10.88 -11.36 -6.88
N THR A 38 10.18 -11.27 -5.74
CA THR A 38 10.61 -10.40 -4.64
C THR A 38 11.99 -10.84 -4.12
N GLU A 39 12.19 -12.12 -3.82
CA GLU A 39 13.46 -12.65 -3.35
C GLU A 39 14.61 -12.44 -4.34
N ARG A 40 14.35 -12.66 -5.63
CA ARG A 40 15.27 -12.39 -6.74
C ARG A 40 15.72 -10.93 -6.74
N VAL A 41 14.78 -9.98 -6.63
CA VAL A 41 15.08 -8.54 -6.60
C VAL A 41 15.93 -8.18 -5.37
N PHE A 42 15.61 -8.73 -4.19
CA PHE A 42 16.42 -8.53 -2.99
C PHE A 42 17.85 -9.05 -3.15
N THR A 43 17.98 -10.26 -3.68
CA THR A 43 19.28 -10.91 -3.90
C THR A 43 20.15 -10.14 -4.89
N ALA A 44 19.53 -9.62 -5.96
CA ALA A 44 20.22 -8.88 -7.00
C ALA A 44 20.66 -7.47 -6.55
N TYR A 45 19.75 -6.68 -5.97
CA TYR A 45 19.95 -5.22 -5.85
C TYR A 45 20.23 -4.71 -4.44
N PHE A 46 20.21 -5.57 -3.42
CA PHE A 46 20.39 -5.20 -2.02
C PHE A 46 21.53 -6.00 -1.36
N PRO A 47 22.03 -5.54 -0.20
CA PRO A 47 22.97 -6.30 0.61
C PRO A 47 22.33 -7.58 1.13
N SER A 48 23.14 -8.63 1.29
CA SER A 48 22.71 -9.89 1.90
C SER A 48 22.07 -9.65 3.27
N GLY A 49 20.93 -10.31 3.52
CA GLY A 49 20.18 -10.19 4.77
C GLY A 49 19.12 -9.08 4.79
N THR A 50 19.08 -8.17 3.80
CA THR A 50 18.09 -7.08 3.77
C THR A 50 16.64 -7.62 3.80
N LEU A 51 16.33 -8.65 3.01
CA LEU A 51 15.01 -9.29 3.04
C LEU A 51 14.70 -9.90 4.41
N ALA A 52 15.65 -10.61 5.01
CA ALA A 52 15.49 -11.20 6.34
C ALA A 52 15.20 -10.13 7.40
N THR A 53 15.90 -9.00 7.36
CA THR A 53 15.64 -7.86 8.25
C THR A 53 14.22 -7.31 8.11
N VAL A 54 13.72 -7.18 6.87
CA VAL A 54 12.33 -6.74 6.62
C VAL A 54 11.32 -7.76 7.14
N LEU A 55 11.57 -9.05 6.88
CA LEU A 55 10.70 -10.15 7.33
C LEU A 55 10.66 -10.28 8.85
N THR A 56 11.79 -10.13 9.55
CA THR A 56 11.81 -10.08 11.02
C THR A 56 10.98 -8.91 11.55
N ALA A 57 11.07 -7.73 10.91
CA ALA A 57 10.24 -6.60 11.31
C ALA A 57 8.75 -6.86 11.06
N HIS A 58 8.39 -7.53 9.96
CA HIS A 58 7.00 -7.93 9.69
C HIS A 58 6.51 -8.92 10.75
N GLU A 59 7.29 -9.93 11.10
CA GLU A 59 6.98 -10.89 12.15
C GLU A 59 6.74 -10.21 13.50
N GLU A 60 7.66 -9.35 13.94
CA GLU A 60 7.54 -8.60 15.20
C GLU A 60 6.29 -7.69 15.25
N LEU A 61 5.80 -7.23 14.09
CA LEU A 61 4.59 -6.42 13.97
C LEU A 61 3.32 -7.26 13.79
N GLY A 62 3.43 -8.58 13.65
CA GLY A 62 2.31 -9.49 13.37
C GLY A 62 1.78 -9.39 11.93
N TRP A 63 2.62 -8.99 10.97
CA TRP A 63 2.30 -8.94 9.54
C TRP A 63 2.50 -10.32 8.90
N LEU A 64 1.50 -11.17 9.07
CA LEU A 64 1.45 -12.50 8.49
C LEU A 64 0.74 -12.49 7.14
N ALA A 65 1.09 -13.45 6.28
CA ALA A 65 0.41 -13.69 5.02
C ALA A 65 -0.99 -14.27 5.27
N THR A 66 -1.95 -13.87 4.44
CA THR A 66 -3.27 -14.50 4.42
C THR A 66 -3.14 -15.88 3.77
N PRO A 67 -3.69 -16.95 4.38
CA PRO A 67 -3.67 -18.27 3.76
C PRO A 67 -4.39 -18.24 2.40
N PRO A 68 -3.96 -19.04 1.41
CA PRO A 68 -4.62 -19.11 0.10
C PRO A 68 -6.09 -19.52 0.17
N CYS A 69 -6.43 -20.33 1.18
CA CYS A 69 -7.78 -20.79 1.45
C CYS A 69 -8.30 -20.16 2.75
N PRO A 70 -9.42 -19.41 2.71
CA PRO A 70 -10.10 -18.85 3.88
C PRO A 70 -10.46 -19.85 4.98
N ASP A 71 -10.73 -21.10 4.59
CA ASP A 71 -11.13 -22.17 5.51
C ASP A 71 -9.90 -22.95 6.06
N SER A 72 -8.69 -22.58 5.65
CA SER A 72 -7.45 -23.10 6.24
C SER A 72 -7.13 -22.38 7.55
N PRO A 73 -6.43 -23.06 8.50
CA PRO A 73 -5.93 -22.39 9.69
C PRO A 73 -5.07 -21.18 9.32
N PRO A 74 -5.00 -20.15 10.17
CA PRO A 74 -4.16 -18.99 9.93
C PRO A 74 -2.73 -19.44 9.60
N GLY A 75 -2.21 -18.95 8.47
CA GLY A 75 -0.85 -19.24 8.06
C GLY A 75 0.16 -18.64 9.04
N THR A 76 1.28 -19.32 9.23
CA THR A 76 2.46 -18.77 9.91
C THR A 76 3.41 -18.07 8.95
N ASP A 77 3.08 -18.07 7.66
CA ASP A 77 3.93 -17.50 6.62
C ASP A 77 4.04 -15.99 6.79
N LEU A 78 5.26 -15.48 6.65
CA LEU A 78 5.51 -14.06 6.74
C LEU A 78 5.02 -13.36 5.47
N ARG A 79 4.37 -12.21 5.65
CA ARG A 79 4.01 -11.37 4.54
C ARG A 79 5.27 -10.79 3.91
N LEU A 80 5.46 -10.94 2.60
CA LEU A 80 6.55 -10.26 1.91
C LEU A 80 6.31 -8.75 1.80
N PRO A 81 7.38 -7.93 1.72
CA PRO A 81 7.24 -6.56 1.26
C PRO A 81 6.66 -6.54 -0.15
N ARG A 82 5.83 -5.55 -0.43
CA ARG A 82 5.20 -5.39 -1.73
C ARG A 82 6.25 -5.17 -2.82
N LEU A 83 6.22 -6.01 -3.85
CA LEU A 83 7.19 -6.01 -4.93
C LEU A 83 7.32 -4.62 -5.59
N GLU A 84 6.19 -3.94 -5.79
CA GLU A 84 6.13 -2.64 -6.47
C GLU A 84 6.81 -1.53 -5.65
N THR A 85 6.82 -1.64 -4.32
CA THR A 85 7.60 -0.75 -3.44
C THR A 85 9.10 -1.02 -3.61
N VAL A 86 9.51 -2.28 -3.67
CA VAL A 86 10.92 -2.69 -3.81
C VAL A 86 11.45 -2.32 -5.19
N LEU A 87 10.72 -2.62 -6.27
CA LEU A 87 11.06 -2.22 -7.64
C LEU A 87 11.11 -0.70 -7.78
N GLY A 88 10.24 0.04 -7.08
CA GLY A 88 10.31 1.50 -7.03
C GLY A 88 11.60 2.04 -6.43
N VAL A 89 12.18 1.35 -5.44
CA VAL A 89 13.51 1.68 -4.88
C VAL A 89 14.62 1.32 -5.86
N VAL A 90 14.55 0.13 -6.45
CA VAL A 90 15.52 -0.33 -7.46
C VAL A 90 15.57 0.65 -8.63
N ALA A 91 14.42 1.08 -9.17
CA ALA A 91 14.36 2.05 -10.26
C ALA A 91 15.04 3.39 -9.90
N ARG A 92 14.87 3.88 -8.67
CA ARG A 92 15.47 5.16 -8.24
C ARG A 92 16.98 5.09 -8.01
N VAL A 93 17.49 3.94 -7.58
CA VAL A 93 18.91 3.78 -7.22
C VAL A 93 19.73 3.20 -8.37
N HIS A 94 19.24 2.13 -8.99
CA HIS A 94 19.91 1.40 -10.07
C HIS A 94 19.42 1.78 -11.48
N GLY A 95 18.34 2.57 -11.58
CA GLY A 95 17.75 3.01 -12.85
C GLY A 95 16.58 2.14 -13.31
N GLU A 96 15.72 2.67 -14.19
CA GLU A 96 14.52 1.99 -14.70
C GLU A 96 14.85 0.65 -15.41
N GLN A 97 16.00 0.57 -16.10
CA GLN A 97 16.45 -0.65 -16.77
C GLN A 97 16.58 -1.85 -15.79
N ALA A 98 16.96 -1.59 -14.53
CA ALA A 98 17.07 -2.66 -13.53
C ALA A 98 15.72 -3.35 -13.23
N VAL A 99 14.62 -2.63 -13.43
CA VAL A 99 13.28 -3.22 -13.30
C VAL A 99 13.00 -4.16 -14.47
N ASP A 100 13.33 -3.75 -15.70
CA ASP A 100 13.18 -4.59 -16.89
C ASP A 100 14.06 -5.84 -16.81
N ASP A 101 15.30 -5.68 -16.34
CA ASP A 101 16.23 -6.79 -16.13
C ASP A 101 15.68 -7.82 -15.12
N SER A 102 14.97 -7.35 -14.08
CA SER A 102 14.36 -8.21 -13.05
C SER A 102 13.31 -9.18 -13.61
N VAL A 103 12.69 -8.82 -14.74
CA VAL A 103 11.62 -9.57 -15.41
C VAL A 103 12.00 -10.00 -16.83
N ALA A 104 13.29 -10.03 -17.18
CA ALA A 104 13.75 -10.33 -18.53
C ALA A 104 13.34 -11.74 -19.02
N ASP A 105 13.23 -12.72 -18.11
CA ASP A 105 12.76 -14.08 -18.39
C ASP A 105 11.30 -14.13 -18.87
N VAL A 106 10.49 -13.16 -18.45
CA VAL A 106 9.07 -13.05 -18.81
C VAL A 106 8.86 -12.84 -20.31
N ALA A 107 9.69 -12.01 -20.95
CA ALA A 107 9.54 -11.67 -22.38
C ALA A 107 9.68 -12.91 -23.28
N HIS A 108 10.52 -13.87 -22.88
CA HIS A 108 10.87 -15.06 -23.65
C HIS A 108 10.18 -16.33 -23.16
N ALA A 109 9.29 -16.22 -22.18
CA ALA A 109 8.57 -17.36 -21.61
C ALA A 109 7.82 -18.15 -22.70
N ALA A 110 7.85 -19.48 -22.55
CA ALA A 110 7.15 -20.42 -23.40
C ALA A 110 5.78 -20.78 -22.81
N PRO A 111 4.69 -20.87 -23.61
CA PRO A 111 3.36 -21.12 -23.06
C PRO A 111 3.18 -22.52 -22.45
N ASN A 112 2.57 -22.58 -21.28
CA ASN A 112 2.13 -23.81 -20.61
C ASN A 112 0.70 -24.24 -20.98
N ARG A 113 0.20 -25.29 -20.32
CA ARG A 113 -1.12 -25.86 -20.64
C ARG A 113 -2.25 -24.91 -20.23
N LEU A 114 -2.10 -24.13 -19.16
CA LEU A 114 -3.07 -23.10 -18.79
C LEU A 114 -3.17 -22.02 -19.87
N HIS A 115 -2.03 -21.56 -20.40
CA HIS A 115 -2.02 -20.61 -21.52
C HIS A 115 -2.71 -21.16 -22.78
N ARG A 116 -2.53 -22.45 -23.08
CA ARG A 116 -3.23 -23.11 -24.21
C ARG A 116 -4.74 -23.19 -23.99
N PHE A 117 -5.20 -23.48 -22.78
CA PHE A 117 -6.62 -23.43 -22.45
C PHE A 117 -7.21 -22.02 -22.69
N LEU A 118 -6.51 -20.98 -22.23
CA LEU A 118 -6.91 -19.58 -22.44
C LEU A 118 -6.89 -19.19 -23.92
N ALA A 119 -5.91 -19.68 -24.69
CA ALA A 119 -5.85 -19.48 -26.12
C ALA A 119 -7.03 -20.12 -26.86
N HIS A 120 -7.44 -21.34 -26.49
CA HIS A 120 -8.66 -21.96 -27.03
C HIS A 120 -9.92 -21.17 -26.68
N HIS A 121 -10.00 -20.65 -25.46
CA HIS A 121 -11.09 -19.78 -25.03
C HIS A 121 -11.18 -18.50 -25.91
N LEU A 122 -10.05 -17.83 -26.13
CA LEU A 122 -9.97 -16.65 -27.00
C LEU A 122 -10.30 -16.96 -28.45
N ALA A 123 -9.85 -18.10 -28.97
CA ALA A 123 -10.17 -18.55 -30.34
C ALA A 123 -11.69 -18.77 -30.56
N ARG A 124 -12.47 -18.94 -29.48
CA ARG A 124 -13.93 -19.02 -29.52
C ARG A 124 -14.63 -17.67 -29.30
N GLY A 125 -13.89 -16.56 -29.22
CA GLY A 125 -14.43 -15.20 -29.05
C GLY A 125 -14.59 -14.75 -27.59
N GLY A 126 -14.01 -15.47 -26.63
CA GLY A 126 -13.96 -15.04 -25.24
C GLY A 126 -13.16 -13.74 -25.04
N GLY A 127 -13.29 -13.12 -23.87
CA GLY A 127 -12.49 -11.94 -23.48
C GLY A 127 -11.44 -12.29 -22.44
N HIS A 128 -10.33 -11.56 -22.38
CA HIS A 128 -9.29 -11.82 -21.39
C HIS A 128 -8.71 -10.52 -20.82
N LEU A 129 -8.75 -10.40 -19.50
CA LEU A 129 -8.07 -9.39 -18.70
C LEU A 129 -6.90 -10.09 -17.99
N THR A 130 -5.70 -9.53 -18.03
CA THR A 130 -4.56 -10.13 -17.34
C THR A 130 -3.64 -9.12 -16.65
N ALA A 131 -3.21 -9.48 -15.44
CA ALA A 131 -2.13 -8.80 -14.70
C ALA A 131 -0.74 -9.27 -15.16
N ASN A 132 -0.66 -10.32 -15.99
CA ASN A 132 0.61 -10.89 -16.39
C ASN A 132 1.33 -10.00 -17.39
N PHE A 133 2.64 -9.92 -17.20
CA PHE A 133 3.52 -9.23 -18.14
C PHE A 133 3.87 -10.09 -19.35
N ASP A 134 3.76 -11.42 -19.25
CA ASP A 134 4.09 -12.31 -20.36
C ASP A 134 2.99 -12.34 -21.43
N GLU A 135 3.40 -12.49 -22.70
CA GLU A 135 2.49 -12.69 -23.85
C GLU A 135 2.25 -14.20 -24.13
N CYS A 136 2.24 -15.07 -23.11
CA CYS A 136 2.19 -16.52 -23.37
C CYS A 136 0.85 -16.98 -23.94
N VAL A 137 -0.26 -16.32 -23.60
CA VAL A 137 -1.57 -16.67 -24.15
C VAL A 137 -1.64 -16.34 -25.65
N GLU A 138 -1.06 -15.21 -26.04
CA GLU A 138 -0.88 -14.78 -27.43
C GLU A 138 -0.02 -15.76 -28.20
N LYS A 139 1.15 -16.11 -27.65
CA LYS A 139 2.06 -17.10 -28.23
C LYS A 139 1.39 -18.45 -28.39
N ALA A 140 0.60 -18.89 -27.41
CA ALA A 140 -0.18 -20.12 -27.51
C ALA A 140 -1.25 -20.03 -28.61
N GLY A 141 -1.98 -18.93 -28.70
CA GLY A 141 -2.97 -18.72 -29.77
C GLY A 141 -2.35 -18.72 -31.16
N ALA A 142 -1.21 -18.04 -31.34
CA ALA A 142 -0.46 -18.04 -32.59
C ALA A 142 -0.02 -19.46 -32.98
N ALA A 143 0.47 -20.26 -32.03
CA ALA A 143 0.84 -21.66 -32.26
C ALA A 143 -0.34 -22.56 -32.65
N LEU A 144 -1.57 -22.20 -32.21
CA LEU A 144 -2.80 -22.87 -32.59
C LEU A 144 -3.37 -22.40 -33.96
N GLY A 145 -2.69 -21.48 -34.65
CA GLY A 145 -3.19 -20.88 -35.90
C GLY A 145 -4.30 -19.85 -35.69
N HIS A 146 -4.51 -19.42 -34.44
CA HIS A 146 -5.54 -18.47 -34.02
C HIS A 146 -4.93 -17.37 -33.15
N PRO A 147 -4.07 -16.50 -33.72
CA PRO A 147 -3.54 -15.38 -32.95
C PRO A 147 -4.71 -14.57 -32.39
N PRO A 148 -4.71 -14.23 -31.08
CA PRO A 148 -5.83 -13.53 -30.50
C PRO A 148 -6.00 -12.16 -31.15
N ASN A 149 -7.26 -11.73 -31.26
CA ASN A 149 -7.59 -10.35 -31.59
C ASN A 149 -6.87 -9.43 -30.57
N PRO A 150 -6.09 -8.42 -31.00
CA PRO A 150 -5.49 -7.45 -30.09
C PRO A 150 -6.48 -6.82 -29.10
N ASP A 151 -7.76 -6.68 -29.47
CA ASP A 151 -8.80 -6.16 -28.58
C ASP A 151 -9.40 -7.23 -27.65
N GLY A 152 -9.05 -8.49 -27.85
CA GLY A 152 -9.52 -9.62 -27.06
C GLY A 152 -8.74 -9.86 -25.76
N VAL A 153 -7.52 -9.31 -25.65
CA VAL A 153 -6.66 -9.41 -24.46
C VAL A 153 -6.25 -8.02 -23.99
N LEU A 154 -6.50 -7.73 -22.71
CA LEU A 154 -6.08 -6.49 -22.05
C LEU A 154 -5.06 -6.79 -20.95
N HIS A 155 -3.80 -6.45 -21.22
CA HIS A 155 -2.74 -6.40 -20.21
C HIS A 155 -2.83 -5.10 -19.41
N PHE A 156 -3.53 -5.11 -18.28
CA PHE A 156 -3.77 -3.88 -17.52
C PHE A 156 -2.56 -3.43 -16.68
N HIS A 157 -1.50 -4.22 -16.62
CA HIS A 157 -0.19 -3.77 -16.11
C HIS A 157 0.90 -3.67 -17.19
N GLY A 158 0.51 -3.70 -18.46
CA GLY A 158 1.45 -3.76 -19.58
C GLY A 158 2.01 -5.18 -19.81
N ALA A 159 2.83 -5.31 -20.84
CA ALA A 159 3.43 -6.58 -21.26
C ALA A 159 4.92 -6.40 -21.59
N THR A 160 5.73 -7.43 -21.37
CA THR A 160 7.11 -7.51 -21.85
C THR A 160 7.10 -8.13 -23.25
N GLY A 161 7.30 -7.33 -24.29
CA GLY A 161 7.27 -7.82 -25.66
C GLY A 161 7.10 -6.72 -26.72
N PRO A 162 6.95 -7.11 -28.00
CA PRO A 162 6.76 -6.17 -29.12
C PRO A 162 5.49 -5.32 -28.99
N ARG A 163 4.50 -5.79 -28.22
CA ARG A 163 3.26 -5.05 -27.92
C ARG A 163 3.34 -4.30 -26.59
N GLY A 164 4.50 -4.31 -25.94
CA GLY A 164 4.72 -3.80 -24.60
C GLY A 164 4.61 -2.27 -24.51
N GLY A 165 3.71 -1.83 -23.63
CA GLY A 165 3.74 -0.48 -23.07
C GLY A 165 4.66 -0.40 -21.85
N VAL A 166 4.67 0.76 -21.19
CA VAL A 166 5.39 0.96 -19.92
C VAL A 166 4.81 0.02 -18.86
N LEU A 167 5.65 -0.83 -18.24
CA LEU A 167 5.22 -1.78 -17.21
C LEU A 167 4.65 -1.07 -15.97
N GLY A 168 3.48 -1.51 -15.51
CA GLY A 168 2.81 -1.06 -14.29
C GLY A 168 3.39 -1.70 -13.02
N VAL A 169 4.71 -1.77 -12.90
CA VAL A 169 5.42 -2.59 -11.89
C VAL A 169 5.89 -1.83 -10.65
N THR A 170 5.82 -0.50 -10.65
CA THR A 170 6.28 0.32 -9.50
C THR A 170 5.11 0.96 -8.78
N LEU A 171 5.24 1.12 -7.46
CA LEU A 171 4.17 1.70 -6.64
C LEU A 171 3.79 3.10 -7.13
N ALA A 172 4.77 3.91 -7.51
CA ALA A 172 4.55 5.27 -8.03
C ALA A 172 3.69 5.32 -9.32
N ARG A 173 3.66 4.22 -10.10
CA ARG A 173 2.81 4.09 -11.29
C ARG A 173 1.40 3.65 -10.91
N ILE A 174 1.27 2.62 -10.08
CA ILE A 174 -0.04 2.03 -9.75
C ILE A 174 -0.81 2.79 -8.66
N GLU A 175 -0.13 3.55 -7.79
CA GLU A 175 -0.77 4.27 -6.66
C GLU A 175 -1.74 5.37 -7.10
N LYS A 176 -1.73 5.73 -8.38
CA LYS A 176 -2.62 6.73 -8.96
C LYS A 176 -3.91 6.12 -9.53
N GLY A 177 -4.06 4.80 -9.44
CA GLY A 177 -5.07 4.04 -10.16
C GLY A 177 -4.76 3.90 -11.64
N PHE A 178 -5.67 3.27 -12.39
CA PHE A 178 -5.53 3.22 -13.84
C PHE A 178 -5.67 4.61 -14.47
N PRO A 179 -4.88 4.90 -15.53
CA PRO A 179 -5.21 5.97 -16.47
C PRO A 179 -6.68 5.89 -16.93
N PRO A 180 -7.39 7.02 -17.14
CA PRO A 180 -8.83 7.01 -17.42
C PRO A 180 -9.25 6.16 -18.63
N ASP A 181 -8.42 6.13 -19.67
CA ASP A 181 -8.59 5.31 -20.87
C ASP A 181 -8.45 3.82 -20.56
N LEU A 182 -7.43 3.44 -19.78
CA LEU A 182 -7.25 2.06 -19.33
C LEU A 182 -8.38 1.63 -18.38
N ALA A 183 -8.80 2.49 -17.46
CA ALA A 183 -9.93 2.23 -16.56
C ALA A 183 -11.21 1.95 -17.35
N THR A 184 -11.48 2.75 -18.39
CA THR A 184 -12.62 2.57 -19.28
C THR A 184 -12.53 1.22 -20.00
N ARG A 185 -11.40 0.92 -20.65
CA ARG A 185 -11.17 -0.35 -21.35
C ARG A 185 -11.31 -1.57 -20.42
N PHE A 186 -10.79 -1.47 -19.20
CA PHE A 186 -10.89 -2.53 -18.20
C PHE A 186 -12.35 -2.77 -17.79
N LEU A 187 -13.09 -1.71 -17.47
CA LEU A 187 -14.50 -1.81 -17.08
C LEU A 187 -15.39 -2.29 -18.23
N ASP A 188 -15.12 -1.84 -19.45
CA ASP A 188 -15.85 -2.27 -20.64
C ASP A 188 -15.63 -3.76 -20.89
N ALA A 189 -14.39 -4.24 -20.82
CA ALA A 189 -14.07 -5.65 -20.95
C ALA A 189 -14.69 -6.51 -19.81
N LEU A 190 -14.74 -5.99 -18.58
CA LEU A 190 -15.38 -6.64 -17.44
C LEU A 190 -16.91 -6.75 -17.62
N ARG A 191 -17.54 -5.75 -18.22
CA ARG A 191 -19.01 -5.67 -18.44
C ARG A 191 -19.47 -6.31 -19.74
N ALA A 192 -18.58 -6.49 -20.71
CA ALA A 192 -18.92 -6.92 -22.07
C ALA A 192 -19.63 -8.29 -22.11
N ARG A 193 -19.51 -9.09 -21.06
CA ARG A 193 -19.95 -10.49 -21.03
C ARG A 193 -20.68 -10.82 -19.73
N PRO A 194 -21.68 -11.73 -19.77
CA PRO A 194 -22.49 -12.07 -18.60
C PRO A 194 -21.74 -12.93 -17.57
N ALA A 195 -20.64 -13.59 -17.95
CA ALA A 195 -19.85 -14.42 -17.06
C ALA A 195 -18.40 -13.95 -16.95
N VAL A 196 -17.85 -14.01 -15.74
CA VAL A 196 -16.43 -13.75 -15.46
C VAL A 196 -15.82 -14.95 -14.74
N LEU A 197 -14.68 -15.43 -15.23
CA LEU A 197 -13.87 -16.46 -14.58
C LEU A 197 -12.57 -15.84 -14.08
N VAL A 198 -12.35 -15.82 -12.77
CA VAL A 198 -11.10 -15.33 -12.16
C VAL A 198 -10.23 -16.52 -11.80
N LEU A 199 -8.99 -16.58 -12.29
CA LEU A 199 -8.10 -17.72 -12.05
C LEU A 199 -6.62 -17.31 -12.02
N GLY A 200 -5.83 -17.91 -11.11
CA GLY A 200 -4.42 -17.54 -10.94
C GLY A 200 -4.21 -16.09 -10.48
N TYR A 201 -5.27 -15.41 -10.06
CA TYR A 201 -5.27 -14.01 -9.64
C TYR A 201 -5.63 -13.92 -8.15
N SER A 202 -4.76 -13.28 -7.37
CA SER A 202 -4.90 -13.14 -5.91
C SER A 202 -5.89 -12.05 -5.51
N GLY A 203 -6.19 -11.09 -6.40
CA GLY A 203 -6.94 -9.89 -6.03
C GLY A 203 -6.12 -8.90 -5.18
N SER A 204 -4.79 -8.91 -5.31
CA SER A 204 -3.90 -8.01 -4.55
C SER A 204 -3.60 -6.67 -5.24
N ASP A 205 -4.19 -6.41 -6.41
CA ASP A 205 -4.02 -5.16 -7.18
C ASP A 205 -4.90 -4.05 -6.62
N PHE A 206 -4.56 -3.71 -5.38
CA PHE A 206 -5.33 -2.86 -4.49
C PHE A 206 -5.31 -1.38 -4.89
N PHE A 207 -4.25 -0.95 -5.59
CA PHE A 207 -4.05 0.47 -5.92
C PHE A 207 -4.68 0.88 -7.24
N ASP A 208 -5.14 -0.06 -8.04
CA ASP A 208 -5.62 0.16 -9.40
C ASP A 208 -6.91 -0.63 -9.71
N VAL A 209 -6.89 -1.96 -9.72
CA VAL A 209 -8.08 -2.78 -10.00
C VAL A 209 -9.17 -2.54 -8.96
N ASP A 210 -8.81 -2.60 -7.68
CA ASP A 210 -9.76 -2.33 -6.58
C ASP A 210 -10.31 -0.91 -6.68
N VAL A 211 -9.47 0.08 -6.97
CA VAL A 211 -9.89 1.49 -7.13
C VAL A 211 -10.97 1.62 -8.21
N VAL A 212 -10.73 1.02 -9.37
CA VAL A 212 -11.63 1.13 -10.52
C VAL A 212 -12.93 0.36 -10.27
N VAL A 213 -12.88 -0.84 -9.69
CA VAL A 213 -14.09 -1.61 -9.37
C VAL A 213 -14.88 -0.99 -8.21
N VAL A 214 -14.22 -0.41 -7.21
CA VAL A 214 -14.87 0.32 -6.10
C VAL A 214 -15.51 1.64 -6.58
N SER A 215 -15.10 2.18 -7.73
CA SER A 215 -15.76 3.35 -8.33
C SER A 215 -17.11 3.02 -9.00
N LEU A 216 -17.41 1.74 -9.22
CA LEU A 216 -18.64 1.33 -9.89
C LEU A 216 -19.90 1.68 -9.07
N PRO A 217 -20.94 2.25 -9.70
CA PRO A 217 -22.26 2.38 -9.10
C PRO A 217 -22.82 1.03 -8.67
N ALA A 218 -23.70 1.03 -7.66
CA ALA A 218 -24.45 -0.15 -7.29
C ALA A 218 -25.30 -0.63 -8.48
N GLY A 219 -25.27 -1.95 -8.75
CA GLY A 219 -25.98 -2.54 -9.89
C GLY A 219 -25.28 -2.40 -11.25
N ALA A 220 -24.11 -1.76 -11.35
CA ALA A 220 -23.36 -1.63 -12.60
C ALA A 220 -22.91 -2.97 -13.24
N LEU A 221 -22.92 -4.05 -12.46
CA LEU A 221 -22.65 -5.43 -12.87
C LEU A 221 -23.87 -6.34 -12.65
N ALA A 222 -25.08 -5.77 -12.64
CA ALA A 222 -26.30 -6.55 -12.52
C ALA A 222 -26.42 -7.56 -13.67
N GLY A 223 -26.70 -8.82 -13.33
CA GLY A 223 -26.74 -9.92 -14.30
C GLY A 223 -25.38 -10.55 -14.60
N THR A 224 -24.27 -9.94 -14.18
CA THR A 224 -22.95 -10.56 -14.27
C THR A 224 -22.77 -11.62 -13.19
N ARG A 225 -22.28 -12.79 -13.58
CA ARG A 225 -21.96 -13.88 -12.67
C ARG A 225 -20.47 -14.19 -12.69
N VAL A 226 -19.85 -14.23 -11.53
CA VAL A 226 -18.41 -14.37 -11.36
C VAL A 226 -18.12 -15.68 -10.65
N LEU A 227 -17.24 -16.51 -11.23
CA LEU A 227 -16.59 -17.61 -10.52
C LEU A 227 -15.16 -17.18 -10.18
N TRP A 228 -14.86 -17.05 -8.89
CA TRP A 228 -13.51 -16.76 -8.43
C TRP A 228 -12.81 -18.03 -7.94
N LEU A 229 -11.75 -18.44 -8.63
CA LEU A 229 -10.99 -19.65 -8.31
C LEU A 229 -9.76 -19.31 -7.48
N LEU A 230 -9.80 -19.64 -6.18
CA LEU A 230 -8.65 -19.60 -5.28
C LEU A 230 -7.88 -20.91 -5.39
N TYR A 231 -6.61 -20.83 -5.77
CA TYR A 231 -5.77 -22.01 -5.88
C TYR A 231 -5.45 -22.60 -4.50
N SER A 232 -5.59 -23.91 -4.37
CA SER A 232 -5.20 -24.68 -3.20
C SER A 232 -4.88 -26.12 -3.58
N GLY A 233 -4.03 -26.81 -2.81
CA GLY A 233 -3.71 -28.23 -3.04
C GLY A 233 -4.75 -29.23 -2.49
N HIS A 234 -5.82 -28.77 -1.83
CA HIS A 234 -6.87 -29.63 -1.26
C HIS A 234 -8.09 -29.74 -2.20
N PRO A 235 -9.01 -30.71 -1.98
CA PRO A 235 -10.20 -30.87 -2.82
C PRO A 235 -11.04 -29.60 -2.96
N PRO A 236 -11.72 -29.38 -4.12
CA PRO A 236 -12.52 -28.19 -4.35
C PRO A 236 -13.70 -28.03 -3.39
N HIS A 237 -13.87 -26.83 -2.83
CA HIS A 237 -15.04 -26.45 -2.02
C HIS A 237 -15.39 -24.97 -2.22
N PHE A 238 -16.66 -24.61 -2.03
CA PHE A 238 -17.08 -23.21 -2.06
C PHE A 238 -16.77 -22.54 -0.74
N VAL A 239 -16.17 -21.37 -0.80
CA VAL A 239 -15.90 -20.56 0.39
C VAL A 239 -17.22 -19.92 0.84
N THR A 240 -17.56 -20.13 2.11
CA THR A 240 -18.80 -19.62 2.70
C THR A 240 -18.61 -18.38 3.57
N SER A 241 -17.39 -18.14 4.07
CA SER A 241 -17.07 -16.98 4.89
C SER A 241 -16.61 -15.79 4.04
N ASP A 242 -17.22 -14.63 4.26
CA ASP A 242 -16.89 -13.38 3.56
C ASP A 242 -15.70 -12.63 4.18
N GLU A 243 -15.31 -12.97 5.42
CA GLU A 243 -14.31 -12.21 6.17
C GLU A 243 -12.92 -12.31 5.54
N ALA A 244 -12.56 -13.51 5.06
CA ALA A 244 -11.25 -13.81 4.49
C ALA A 244 -11.20 -13.72 2.95
N LEU A 245 -12.27 -13.25 2.31
CA LEU A 245 -12.28 -13.04 0.86
C LEU A 245 -11.54 -11.75 0.47
N PRO A 246 -10.89 -11.72 -0.71
CA PRO A 246 -10.28 -10.50 -1.24
C PRO A 246 -11.27 -9.32 -1.25
N PRO A 247 -10.85 -8.09 -0.91
CA PRO A 247 -11.72 -6.91 -0.94
C PRO A 247 -12.44 -6.71 -2.27
N LEU A 248 -11.79 -7.09 -3.39
CA LEU A 248 -12.38 -7.05 -4.72
C LEU A 248 -13.67 -7.87 -4.85
N VAL A 249 -13.79 -9.01 -4.16
CA VAL A 249 -15.01 -9.83 -4.17
C VAL A 249 -16.19 -9.02 -3.61
N ARG A 250 -15.96 -8.30 -2.50
CA ARG A 250 -17.00 -7.45 -1.90
C ARG A 250 -17.35 -6.28 -2.81
N ALA A 251 -16.35 -5.69 -3.47
CA ALA A 251 -16.56 -4.59 -4.42
C ALA A 251 -17.40 -5.03 -5.63
N LEU A 252 -17.13 -6.20 -6.21
CA LEU A 252 -17.91 -6.80 -7.29
C LEU A 252 -19.37 -7.08 -6.87
N ARG A 253 -19.57 -7.67 -5.68
CA ARG A 253 -20.92 -7.92 -5.13
C ARG A 253 -21.70 -6.63 -4.92
N ARG A 254 -21.07 -5.60 -4.33
CA ARG A 254 -21.68 -4.26 -4.16
C ARG A 254 -22.05 -3.63 -5.51
N ALA A 255 -21.26 -3.86 -6.55
CA ALA A 255 -21.58 -3.44 -7.92
C ALA A 255 -22.71 -4.27 -8.57
N GLY A 256 -23.26 -5.29 -7.90
CA GLY A 256 -24.41 -6.08 -8.36
C GLY A 256 -24.08 -7.42 -9.00
N ALA A 257 -22.80 -7.82 -9.04
CA ALA A 257 -22.42 -9.13 -9.56
C ALA A 257 -22.74 -10.25 -8.55
N ARG A 258 -23.14 -11.42 -9.05
CA ARG A 258 -23.21 -12.64 -8.24
C ARG A 258 -21.84 -13.31 -8.24
N VAL A 259 -21.13 -13.28 -7.11
CA VAL A 259 -19.77 -13.84 -6.99
C VAL A 259 -19.77 -15.12 -6.16
N ASP A 260 -19.52 -16.24 -6.84
CA ASP A 260 -19.29 -17.56 -6.26
C ASP A 260 -17.76 -17.77 -6.14
N VAL A 261 -17.25 -18.08 -4.93
CA VAL A 261 -15.80 -18.31 -4.71
C VAL A 261 -15.55 -19.79 -4.48
N LEU A 262 -14.73 -20.38 -5.33
CA LEU A 262 -14.34 -21.79 -5.29
C LEU A 262 -12.86 -21.88 -4.92
N CYS A 263 -12.53 -22.64 -3.88
CA CYS A 263 -11.16 -22.93 -3.50
C CYS A 263 -10.82 -24.37 -3.88
N GLY A 264 -9.76 -24.60 -4.66
CA GLY A 264 -9.39 -25.92 -5.14
C GLY A 264 -8.20 -25.90 -6.12
N PRO A 265 -7.77 -27.06 -6.66
CA PRO A 265 -6.71 -27.12 -7.65
C PRO A 265 -7.25 -26.59 -8.98
N THR A 266 -6.52 -25.67 -9.60
CA THR A 266 -6.95 -24.96 -10.82
C THR A 266 -7.29 -25.94 -11.95
N GLU A 267 -6.46 -26.97 -12.10
CA GLU A 267 -6.57 -27.99 -13.14
C GLU A 267 -7.87 -28.80 -13.04
N VAL A 268 -8.37 -29.09 -11.85
CA VAL A 268 -9.60 -29.88 -11.66
C VAL A 268 -10.80 -29.12 -12.21
N VAL A 269 -10.84 -27.81 -11.95
CA VAL A 269 -11.93 -26.92 -12.40
C VAL A 269 -11.85 -26.71 -13.90
N LEU A 270 -10.66 -26.41 -14.41
CA LEU A 270 -10.46 -26.14 -15.84
C LEU A 270 -10.65 -27.39 -16.71
N ASP A 271 -10.31 -28.59 -16.24
CA ASP A 271 -10.60 -29.83 -16.97
C ASP A 271 -12.10 -30.07 -17.15
N VAL A 272 -12.90 -29.70 -16.16
CA VAL A 272 -14.36 -29.81 -16.23
C VAL A 272 -14.91 -28.80 -17.22
N LEU A 273 -14.47 -27.53 -17.11
CA LEU A 273 -14.87 -26.50 -18.05
C LEU A 273 -14.43 -26.84 -19.48
N GLY A 274 -13.22 -27.35 -19.66
CA GLY A 274 -12.68 -27.77 -20.94
C GLY A 274 -13.53 -28.87 -21.58
N ARG A 275 -13.92 -29.91 -20.84
CA ARG A 275 -14.87 -30.92 -21.33
C ARG A 275 -16.22 -30.31 -21.71
N GLY A 276 -16.75 -29.42 -20.89
CA GLY A 276 -18.01 -28.72 -21.13
C GLY A 276 -18.00 -27.88 -22.41
N TRP A 277 -16.89 -27.20 -22.68
CA TRP A 277 -16.72 -26.30 -23.84
C TRP A 277 -16.15 -27.01 -25.08
N GLY A 278 -15.84 -28.30 -24.99
CA GLY A 278 -15.25 -29.08 -26.06
C GLY A 278 -13.81 -28.65 -26.38
N PHE A 279 -13.03 -28.29 -25.37
CA PHE A 279 -11.59 -28.02 -25.48
C PHE A 279 -10.79 -29.31 -25.26
N PRO A 280 -9.53 -29.35 -25.74
CA PRO A 280 -8.61 -30.41 -25.33
C PRO A 280 -8.47 -30.46 -23.80
N LEU A 281 -8.27 -31.66 -23.26
CA LEU A 281 -7.92 -31.83 -21.84
C LEU A 281 -6.60 -31.10 -21.55
N LEU A 282 -6.45 -30.53 -20.34
CA LEU A 282 -5.26 -29.77 -19.98
C LEU A 282 -3.97 -30.60 -20.06
N GLY A 283 -4.08 -31.91 -19.83
CA GLY A 283 -2.94 -32.80 -19.69
C GLY A 283 -2.21 -32.61 -18.35
N HIS A 284 -1.05 -33.24 -18.21
CA HIS A 284 -0.25 -33.18 -16.98
C HIS A 284 0.53 -31.86 -16.88
N ALA A 285 0.64 -31.34 -15.66
CA ALA A 285 1.53 -30.21 -15.38
C ALA A 285 2.99 -30.62 -15.68
N VAL A 286 3.71 -29.76 -16.39
CA VAL A 286 5.16 -29.94 -16.58
C VAL A 286 5.86 -29.38 -15.34
N PRO A 287 6.86 -30.09 -14.77
CA PRO A 287 7.66 -29.56 -13.68
C PRO A 287 8.24 -28.18 -14.02
N ARG A 288 8.37 -27.35 -12.99
CA ARG A 288 8.98 -26.01 -13.14
C ARG A 288 10.48 -26.16 -13.35
N ASP A 289 11.02 -25.39 -14.28
CA ASP A 289 12.46 -25.24 -14.52
C ASP A 289 12.78 -23.75 -14.68
N PRO A 290 12.76 -22.97 -13.57
CA PRO A 290 12.96 -21.53 -13.64
C PRO A 290 14.41 -21.23 -14.06
N SER A 291 14.56 -20.45 -15.13
CA SER A 291 15.86 -19.93 -15.58
C SER A 291 15.99 -18.47 -15.13
N PRO A 292 16.56 -18.19 -13.95
CA PRO A 292 16.67 -16.81 -13.48
C PRO A 292 17.57 -16.00 -14.43
N PRO A 293 17.20 -14.74 -14.73
CA PRO A 293 18.04 -13.88 -15.54
C PRO A 293 19.35 -13.57 -14.82
N THR A 294 20.41 -13.33 -15.58
CA THR A 294 21.69 -12.86 -15.08
C THR A 294 21.71 -11.34 -15.05
N PHE A 295 22.15 -10.77 -13.93
CA PHE A 295 22.19 -9.31 -13.74
C PHE A 295 23.62 -8.80 -13.76
N THR A 296 23.81 -7.60 -14.30
CA THR A 296 24.99 -6.79 -13.99
C THR A 296 24.55 -5.70 -13.03
N VAL A 297 24.95 -5.81 -11.77
CA VAL A 297 24.58 -4.84 -10.71
C VAL A 297 25.83 -4.14 -10.22
N ASP A 298 25.75 -2.82 -10.05
CA ASP A 298 26.78 -2.07 -9.34
C ASP A 298 26.67 -2.35 -7.83
N ASP A 299 27.54 -3.23 -7.33
CA ASP A 299 27.57 -3.62 -5.92
C ASP A 299 27.72 -2.43 -4.98
N SER A 300 28.32 -1.32 -5.43
CA SER A 300 28.51 -0.12 -4.63
C SER A 300 27.20 0.63 -4.32
N LEU A 301 26.13 0.33 -5.05
CA LEU A 301 24.80 0.93 -4.87
C LEU A 301 23.88 0.11 -3.97
N ARG A 302 24.25 -1.12 -3.59
CA ARG A 302 23.41 -1.99 -2.75
C ARG A 302 23.08 -1.34 -1.40
N GLU A 303 24.07 -0.77 -0.72
CA GLU A 303 23.83 -0.08 0.57
C GLU A 303 22.97 1.18 0.40
N VAL A 304 23.08 1.87 -0.73
CA VAL A 304 22.23 3.01 -1.07
C VAL A 304 20.78 2.55 -1.26
N ALA A 305 20.56 1.43 -1.96
CA ALA A 305 19.24 0.81 -2.12
C ALA A 305 18.65 0.37 -0.78
N ALA A 306 19.45 -0.24 0.11
CA ALA A 306 19.00 -0.60 1.45
C ALA A 306 18.60 0.64 2.28
N LEU A 307 19.38 1.71 2.24
CA LEU A 307 19.05 2.97 2.93
C LEU A 307 17.74 3.56 2.41
N GLU A 308 17.57 3.61 1.09
CA GLU A 308 16.36 4.10 0.42
C GLU A 308 15.14 3.24 0.80
N LEU A 309 15.27 1.90 0.76
CA LEU A 309 14.20 0.97 1.13
C LEU A 309 13.80 1.12 2.59
N PHE A 310 14.76 1.09 3.52
CA PHE A 310 14.46 1.23 4.95
C PHE A 310 13.85 2.60 5.28
N LEU A 311 14.22 3.65 4.55
CA LEU A 311 13.60 4.96 4.66
C LEU A 311 12.15 4.95 4.14
N GLU A 312 11.90 4.30 3.00
CA GLU A 312 10.58 4.17 2.36
C GLU A 312 9.59 3.41 3.26
N ILE A 313 9.98 2.24 3.78
CA ILE A 313 9.11 1.42 4.63
C ILE A 313 9.08 1.90 6.08
N GLY A 314 10.06 2.71 6.50
CA GLY A 314 10.11 3.32 7.83
C GLY A 314 10.80 2.50 8.93
N LEU A 315 11.83 1.72 8.60
CA LEU A 315 12.70 1.00 9.55
C LEU A 315 13.87 1.87 10.04
N PHE A 316 13.59 2.79 10.96
CA PHE A 316 14.57 3.77 11.46
C PHE A 316 15.69 3.20 12.33
N LYS A 317 15.53 1.97 12.82
CA LYS A 317 16.63 1.23 13.46
C LYS A 317 17.76 1.00 12.44
N GLU A 318 17.40 0.55 11.25
CA GLU A 318 18.34 0.23 10.18
C GLU A 318 18.83 1.48 9.45
N VAL A 319 17.96 2.48 9.22
CA VAL A 319 18.39 3.80 8.71
C VAL A 319 19.48 4.42 9.60
N ARG A 320 19.37 4.25 10.92
CA ARG A 320 20.40 4.75 11.86
C ARG A 320 21.71 4.00 11.70
N ALA A 321 21.67 2.67 11.57
CA ALA A 321 22.85 1.84 11.38
C ALA A 321 23.58 2.23 10.09
N LEU A 322 22.85 2.38 8.99
CA LEU A 322 23.40 2.77 7.69
C LEU A 322 23.86 4.23 7.60
N LEU A 323 23.53 5.10 8.56
CA LEU A 323 24.05 6.48 8.58
C LEU A 323 25.34 6.61 9.41
N SER A 324 25.91 5.51 9.92
CA SER A 324 27.08 5.53 10.81
C SER A 324 28.05 4.36 10.53
N PRO A 325 28.93 4.47 9.50
CA PRO A 325 29.06 5.57 8.54
C PRO A 325 28.01 5.53 7.42
N PRO A 326 27.75 6.66 6.72
CA PRO A 326 26.84 6.69 5.57
C PRO A 326 27.40 5.92 4.37
N PRO A 327 26.55 5.36 3.46
CA PRO A 327 27.03 4.65 2.29
C PRO A 327 27.81 5.59 1.37
N PRO A 328 28.95 5.17 0.80
CA PRO A 328 29.89 6.05 0.11
C PRO A 328 29.30 6.76 -1.12
N ASN A 329 28.38 6.09 -1.83
CA ASN A 329 27.76 6.59 -3.05
C ASN A 329 26.35 7.17 -2.84
N ALA A 330 25.91 7.32 -1.59
CA ALA A 330 24.58 7.85 -1.31
C ALA A 330 24.47 9.34 -1.73
N PRO A 331 23.48 9.72 -2.56
CA PRO A 331 23.25 11.11 -2.92
C PRO A 331 23.05 11.99 -1.69
N ARG A 332 23.59 13.21 -1.72
CA ARG A 332 23.45 14.17 -0.60
C ARG A 332 21.99 14.46 -0.26
N THR A 333 21.10 14.46 -1.25
CA THR A 333 19.66 14.64 -1.08
C THR A 333 19.04 13.49 -0.27
N LEU A 334 19.41 12.24 -0.57
CA LEU A 334 19.01 11.06 0.20
C LEU A 334 19.54 11.13 1.63
N LEU A 335 20.84 11.38 1.82
CA LEU A 335 21.43 11.49 3.17
C LEU A 335 20.73 12.57 4.01
N ARG A 336 20.35 13.70 3.41
CA ARG A 336 19.56 14.75 4.08
C ARG A 336 18.16 14.29 4.42
N ALA A 337 17.47 13.59 3.51
CA ALA A 337 16.14 13.05 3.75
C ALA A 337 16.15 12.02 4.89
N ALA A 338 17.09 11.07 4.85
CA ALA A 338 17.30 10.04 5.87
C ALA A 338 17.63 10.67 7.24
N THR A 339 18.59 11.61 7.28
CA THR A 339 18.93 12.34 8.51
C THR A 339 17.74 13.11 9.08
N SER A 340 17.00 13.81 8.22
CA SER A 340 15.82 14.57 8.61
C SER A 340 14.75 13.66 9.22
N ALA A 341 14.47 12.53 8.58
CA ALA A 341 13.47 11.56 9.03
C ALA A 341 13.91 10.88 10.34
N LEU A 342 15.19 10.49 10.45
CA LEU A 342 15.74 9.89 11.67
C LEU A 342 15.66 10.86 12.87
N LEU A 343 16.07 12.12 12.71
CA LEU A 343 15.98 13.11 13.80
C LEU A 343 14.53 13.36 14.22
N TRP A 344 13.61 13.38 13.26
CA TRP A 344 12.18 13.48 13.52
C TRP A 344 11.68 12.30 14.36
N GLU A 345 11.99 11.08 13.93
CA GLU A 345 11.55 9.85 14.61
C GLU A 345 12.28 9.58 15.93
N GLN A 346 13.44 10.20 16.17
CA GLN A 346 14.10 10.21 17.48
C GLN A 346 13.50 11.23 18.46
N GLY A 347 12.61 12.12 18.00
CA GLY A 347 12.07 13.22 18.82
C GLY A 347 13.06 14.37 19.04
N ARG A 348 14.10 14.47 18.20
CA ARG A 348 15.16 15.49 18.26
C ARG A 348 14.83 16.72 17.42
N TRP A 349 13.65 17.30 17.65
CA TRP A 349 13.09 18.36 16.81
C TRP A 349 13.86 19.68 16.78
N ASN A 350 14.57 20.04 17.86
CA ASN A 350 15.49 21.18 17.90
C ASN A 350 16.70 20.94 17.00
N ASP A 351 17.25 19.72 17.02
CA ASP A 351 18.40 19.34 16.20
C ASP A 351 17.99 19.28 14.73
N LEU A 352 16.80 18.75 14.45
CA LEU A 352 16.19 18.76 13.11
C LEU A 352 15.99 20.19 12.59
N ARG A 353 15.47 21.10 13.42
CA ARG A 353 15.31 22.51 13.05
C ARG A 353 16.67 23.18 12.82
N GLY A 354 17.66 22.89 13.66
CA GLY A 354 19.05 23.38 13.49
C GLY A 354 19.69 22.85 12.20
N PHE A 355 19.48 21.57 11.90
CA PHE A 355 19.88 20.94 10.64
C PHE A 355 19.29 21.68 9.44
N TRP A 356 17.97 21.81 9.36
CA TRP A 356 17.30 22.50 8.24
C TRP A 356 17.60 24.00 8.16
N ARG A 357 18.02 24.65 9.25
CA ARG A 357 18.51 26.04 9.19
C ARG A 357 19.89 26.16 8.52
N ARG A 358 20.74 25.15 8.65
CA ARG A 358 22.10 25.12 8.08
C ARG A 358 22.13 24.58 6.65
N VAL A 359 21.21 23.68 6.31
CA VAL A 359 21.10 23.12 4.95
C VAL A 359 20.75 24.24 3.95
N ARG A 360 21.58 24.37 2.91
CA ARG A 360 21.26 25.17 1.73
C ARG A 360 20.49 24.28 0.74
N PRO A 361 19.20 24.55 0.49
CA PRO A 361 18.42 23.76 -0.46
C PRO A 361 18.98 23.96 -1.87
N VAL A 362 19.08 22.88 -2.63
CA VAL A 362 19.53 22.87 -4.04
C VAL A 362 18.35 22.77 -5.00
N THR A 363 17.19 22.28 -4.56
CA THR A 363 15.96 22.20 -5.34
C THR A 363 14.83 22.97 -4.66
N ASP A 364 13.80 23.31 -5.43
CA ASP A 364 12.58 23.93 -4.88
C ASP A 364 11.81 22.97 -3.97
N ALA A 365 11.80 21.68 -4.28
CA ALA A 365 11.29 20.65 -3.38
C ALA A 365 12.01 20.65 -2.01
N GLU A 366 13.34 20.77 -1.99
CA GLU A 366 14.10 20.91 -0.75
C GLU A 366 13.80 22.24 -0.04
N ARG A 367 13.58 23.33 -0.78
CA ARG A 367 13.22 24.64 -0.22
C ARG A 367 11.88 24.57 0.51
N VAL A 368 10.87 23.97 -0.11
CA VAL A 368 9.55 23.75 0.50
C VAL A 368 9.67 22.81 1.70
N ARG A 369 10.36 21.67 1.55
CA ARG A 369 10.57 20.70 2.63
C ARG A 369 11.28 21.31 3.84
N ARG A 370 12.26 22.18 3.62
CA ARG A 370 12.94 22.94 4.69
C ARG A 370 11.95 23.77 5.50
N VAL A 371 11.11 24.55 4.82
CA VAL A 371 10.09 25.39 5.45
C VAL A 371 9.12 24.53 6.24
N GLU A 372 8.61 23.46 5.61
CA GLU A 372 7.69 22.50 6.20
C GLU A 372 8.26 21.95 7.50
N ARG A 373 9.47 21.37 7.45
CA ARG A 373 10.10 20.72 8.60
C ARG A 373 10.36 21.69 9.75
N ILE A 374 10.73 22.94 9.47
CA ILE A 374 10.87 23.96 10.52
C ILE A 374 9.51 24.23 11.19
N GLY A 375 8.44 24.44 10.42
CA GLY A 375 7.10 24.65 10.95
C GLY A 375 6.58 23.42 11.73
N ALA A 376 6.77 22.22 11.18
CA ALA A 376 6.38 20.96 11.80
C ALA A 376 7.10 20.71 13.13
N THR A 377 8.36 21.12 13.28
CA THR A 377 9.05 21.03 14.58
C THR A 377 8.40 21.91 15.63
N TRP A 378 7.94 23.11 15.29
CA TRP A 378 7.19 23.94 16.25
C TRP A 378 5.83 23.34 16.60
N TRP A 379 5.14 22.78 15.60
CA TRP A 379 3.86 22.11 15.78
C TRP A 379 3.95 20.96 16.78
N VAL A 380 4.84 19.99 16.56
CA VAL A 380 4.98 18.81 17.40
C VAL A 380 5.49 19.15 18.81
N GLN A 381 6.19 20.28 18.96
CA GLN A 381 6.59 20.83 20.25
C GLN A 381 5.45 21.49 21.04
N GLY A 382 4.25 21.61 20.44
CA GLY A 382 3.11 22.31 21.03
C GLY A 382 3.20 23.84 20.90
N ARG A 383 4.13 24.37 20.10
CA ARG A 383 4.24 25.81 19.79
C ARG A 383 3.35 26.15 18.61
N LEU A 384 2.04 26.01 18.82
CA LEU A 384 1.03 26.01 17.76
C LEU A 384 0.97 27.35 17.00
N LEU A 385 0.87 28.48 17.72
CA LEU A 385 0.80 29.81 17.08
C LEU A 385 2.05 30.13 16.22
N PRO A 386 3.29 29.95 16.71
CA PRO A 386 4.48 30.09 15.87
C PRO A 386 4.48 29.17 14.64
N ALA A 387 4.06 27.91 14.80
CA ALA A 387 3.97 26.98 13.67
C ALA A 387 2.99 27.47 12.60
N TYR A 388 1.79 27.88 13.01
CA TYR A 388 0.77 28.41 12.11
C TYR A 388 1.24 29.66 11.35
N LEU A 389 1.79 30.65 12.06
CA LEU A 389 2.23 31.91 11.44
C LEU A 389 3.34 31.66 10.41
N TRP A 390 4.29 30.78 10.72
CA TRP A 390 5.37 30.40 9.82
C TRP A 390 4.86 29.70 8.57
N LEU A 391 4.05 28.66 8.74
CA LEU A 391 3.52 27.88 7.63
C LEU A 391 2.64 28.75 6.74
N THR A 392 1.76 29.59 7.32
CA THR A 392 0.91 30.52 6.57
C THR A 392 1.75 31.52 5.76
N HIS A 393 2.74 32.15 6.40
CA HIS A 393 3.60 33.14 5.73
C HIS A 393 4.33 32.51 4.55
N HIS A 394 4.98 31.38 4.77
CA HIS A 394 5.77 30.73 3.73
C HIS A 394 4.92 30.04 2.68
N ARG A 395 3.75 29.48 3.02
CA ARG A 395 2.81 28.92 2.05
C ARG A 395 2.41 29.97 1.01
N ARG A 396 2.03 31.16 1.45
CA ARG A 396 1.67 32.27 0.54
C ARG A 396 2.84 32.66 -0.37
N ARG A 397 4.06 32.69 0.16
CA ARG A 397 5.26 33.00 -0.62
C ARG A 397 5.63 31.89 -1.61
N VAL A 398 5.47 30.64 -1.21
CA VAL A 398 5.70 29.48 -2.08
C VAL A 398 4.65 29.45 -3.18
N ALA A 399 3.36 29.62 -2.86
CA ALA A 399 2.30 29.73 -3.86
C ALA A 399 2.59 30.84 -4.89
N ALA A 400 2.97 32.03 -4.42
CA ALA A 400 3.29 33.16 -5.30
C ALA A 400 4.55 32.94 -6.16
N ALA A 401 5.52 32.13 -5.72
CA ALA A 401 6.80 31.96 -6.41
C ALA A 401 6.89 30.67 -7.25
N LEU A 402 6.21 29.60 -6.83
CA LEU A 402 6.36 28.23 -7.36
C LEU A 402 5.00 27.59 -7.72
N GLY A 403 3.88 28.28 -7.50
CA GLY A 403 2.54 27.76 -7.74
C GLY A 403 1.92 27.00 -6.56
N ASP A 404 0.62 26.76 -6.64
CA ASP A 404 -0.17 26.17 -5.55
C ASP A 404 0.20 24.72 -5.24
N GLU A 405 0.61 23.94 -6.23
CA GLU A 405 1.04 22.54 -6.04
C GLU A 405 2.19 22.43 -5.02
N HIS A 406 3.20 23.30 -5.13
CA HIS A 406 4.30 23.37 -4.18
C HIS A 406 3.86 23.86 -2.79
N ALA A 407 2.78 24.63 -2.73
CA ALA A 407 2.23 25.17 -1.48
C ALA A 407 1.37 24.15 -0.71
N LEU A 408 0.88 23.09 -1.38
CA LEU A 408 0.02 22.06 -0.76
C LEU A 408 0.69 21.35 0.41
N LEU A 409 1.98 21.01 0.30
CA LEU A 409 2.71 20.38 1.42
C LEU A 409 2.70 21.26 2.67
N LEU A 410 2.80 22.58 2.51
CA LEU A 410 2.73 23.53 3.63
C LEU A 410 1.30 23.68 4.14
N ALA A 411 0.30 23.65 3.25
CA ALA A 411 -1.11 23.69 3.60
C ALA A 411 -1.51 22.46 4.44
N GLU A 412 -1.00 21.27 4.10
CA GLU A 412 -1.22 20.04 4.86
C GLU A 412 -0.69 20.17 6.29
N THR A 413 0.56 20.59 6.46
CA THR A 413 1.14 20.77 7.80
C THR A 413 0.45 21.92 8.56
N GLU A 414 0.06 23.01 7.89
CA GLU A 414 -0.75 24.09 8.47
C GLU A 414 -2.09 23.56 8.98
N GLY A 415 -2.74 22.68 8.23
CA GLY A 415 -4.02 22.08 8.63
C GLY A 415 -3.87 21.18 9.84
N ARG A 416 -2.80 20.39 9.94
CA ARG A 416 -2.51 19.59 11.13
C ARG A 416 -2.24 20.46 12.37
N VAL A 417 -1.67 21.65 12.18
CA VAL A 417 -1.56 22.65 13.26
C VAL A 417 -2.94 23.13 13.69
N LEU A 418 -3.81 23.51 12.74
CA LEU A 418 -5.17 23.95 13.03
C LEU A 418 -6.00 22.86 13.71
N GLU A 419 -5.89 21.61 13.27
CA GLU A 419 -6.53 20.45 13.91
C GLU A 419 -6.12 20.35 15.39
N HIS A 420 -4.83 20.53 15.70
CA HIS A 420 -4.35 20.52 17.09
C HIS A 420 -4.85 21.75 17.87
N MET A 421 -4.90 22.93 17.25
CA MET A 421 -5.46 24.13 17.87
C MET A 421 -6.95 23.97 18.19
N LEU A 422 -7.73 23.29 17.35
CA LEU A 422 -9.15 23.02 17.59
C LEU A 422 -9.39 22.17 18.85
N ARG A 423 -8.43 21.31 19.21
CA ARG A 423 -8.44 20.51 20.45
C ARG A 423 -7.86 21.25 21.66
N THR A 424 -7.39 22.48 21.47
CA THR A 424 -6.73 23.31 22.48
C THR A 424 -7.69 24.45 22.82
N PRO A 425 -8.37 24.43 23.99
CA PRO A 425 -9.51 25.32 24.27
C PRO A 425 -9.25 26.82 24.01
N ASP A 426 -8.07 27.30 24.39
CA ASP A 426 -7.60 28.69 24.25
C ASP A 426 -7.36 29.12 22.79
N LEU A 427 -7.14 28.17 21.88
CA LEU A 427 -6.86 28.41 20.46
C LEU A 427 -8.00 27.97 19.53
N ALA A 428 -9.02 27.29 20.07
CA ALA A 428 -10.08 26.68 19.28
C ALA A 428 -10.89 27.71 18.47
N TRP A 429 -11.22 28.86 19.06
CA TRP A 429 -11.97 29.92 18.38
C TRP A 429 -11.21 30.44 17.14
N PHE A 430 -9.90 30.67 17.28
CA PHE A 430 -9.04 31.14 16.20
C PHE A 430 -8.94 30.09 15.09
N ALA A 431 -8.75 28.83 15.47
CA ALA A 431 -8.58 27.73 14.54
C ALA A 431 -9.85 27.44 13.74
N ARG A 432 -11.05 27.57 14.33
CA ARG A 432 -12.32 27.41 13.59
C ARG A 432 -12.44 28.39 12.42
N THR A 433 -12.09 29.65 12.65
CA THR A 433 -12.13 30.69 11.61
C THR A 433 -11.12 30.42 10.50
N ARG A 434 -9.92 29.94 10.85
CA ARG A 434 -8.86 29.68 9.86
C ARG A 434 -9.03 28.37 9.11
N ALA A 435 -9.58 27.33 9.75
CA ALA A 435 -9.78 26.02 9.16
C ALA A 435 -10.70 26.09 7.93
N ARG A 436 -11.74 26.93 7.95
CA ARG A 436 -12.62 27.16 6.80
C ARG A 436 -11.86 27.64 5.56
N ASN A 437 -10.96 28.61 5.73
CA ASN A 437 -10.15 29.14 4.64
C ASN A 437 -9.08 28.15 4.16
N LEU A 438 -8.65 27.22 5.01
CA LEU A 438 -7.67 26.21 4.61
C LEU A 438 -8.35 25.05 3.87
N LEU A 439 -9.59 24.70 4.22
CA LEU A 439 -10.38 23.69 3.51
C LEU A 439 -10.58 24.02 2.03
N THR A 440 -10.62 25.31 1.67
CA THR A 440 -10.68 25.74 0.26
C THR A 440 -9.34 25.57 -0.46
N VAL A 441 -8.22 25.64 0.26
CA VAL A 441 -6.86 25.48 -0.31
C VAL A 441 -6.47 24.01 -0.46
N LEU A 442 -6.94 23.14 0.44
CA LEU A 442 -6.60 21.70 0.39
C LEU A 442 -7.29 20.95 -0.76
N GLU A 443 -8.31 21.57 -1.39
CA GLU A 443 -9.17 20.99 -2.43
C GLU A 443 -9.71 19.59 -2.05
N GLU A 444 -10.47 18.96 -2.94
CA GLU A 444 -10.75 17.53 -2.79
C GLU A 444 -9.61 16.77 -3.46
N PRO A 445 -8.83 15.98 -2.70
CA PRO A 445 -7.70 15.29 -3.29
C PRO A 445 -8.22 14.24 -4.28
N GLY A 446 -7.76 14.32 -5.53
CA GLY A 446 -7.89 13.21 -6.46
C GLY A 446 -6.93 12.07 -6.07
N GLN A 447 -7.33 10.82 -6.30
CA GLN A 447 -6.43 9.66 -6.14
C GLN A 447 -5.22 9.73 -7.09
N THR A 448 -5.33 10.49 -8.18
CA THR A 448 -4.23 10.77 -9.13
C THR A 448 -3.03 11.47 -8.49
N ALA A 449 -3.18 12.06 -7.29
CA ALA A 449 -2.09 12.64 -6.52
C ALA A 449 -1.19 11.57 -5.85
N GLY A 450 -1.55 10.29 -5.94
CA GLY A 450 -0.90 9.17 -5.26
C GLY A 450 -1.57 8.81 -3.94
N VAL A 451 -1.36 7.58 -3.47
CA VAL A 451 -2.07 7.03 -2.30
C VAL A 451 -1.75 7.81 -1.04
N HIS A 452 -0.46 8.07 -0.82
CA HIS A 452 -0.01 8.75 0.39
C HIS A 452 -0.61 10.15 0.49
N PRO A 453 -0.45 11.05 -0.51
CA PRO A 453 -1.08 12.38 -0.49
C PRO A 453 -2.60 12.33 -0.46
N PHE A 454 -3.24 11.44 -1.23
CA PHE A 454 -4.70 11.30 -1.26
C PHE A 454 -5.26 10.99 0.13
N ARG A 455 -4.68 9.98 0.80
CA ARG A 455 -5.14 9.54 2.12
C ARG A 455 -4.84 10.58 3.18
N THR A 456 -3.63 11.15 3.22
CA THR A 456 -3.29 12.15 4.24
C THR A 456 -4.12 13.42 4.11
N ARG A 457 -4.43 13.87 2.89
CA ARG A 457 -5.26 15.05 2.64
C ARG A 457 -6.73 14.79 2.90
N SER A 458 -7.27 13.68 2.41
CA SER A 458 -8.68 13.31 2.65
C SER A 458 -8.94 13.23 4.14
N ASP A 459 -8.03 12.57 4.85
CA ASP A 459 -8.07 12.44 6.29
C ASP A 459 -8.01 13.79 7.02
N LEU A 460 -7.08 14.65 6.65
CA LEU A 460 -6.96 15.99 7.23
C LEU A 460 -8.19 16.85 6.95
N ARG A 461 -8.69 16.82 5.71
CA ARG A 461 -9.89 17.54 5.29
C ARG A 461 -11.10 17.08 6.09
N ASN A 462 -11.32 15.77 6.22
CA ASN A 462 -12.43 15.21 7.00
C ASN A 462 -12.29 15.54 8.48
N SER A 463 -11.06 15.51 9.00
CA SER A 463 -10.77 15.92 10.37
C SER A 463 -11.11 17.39 10.64
N LEU A 464 -10.70 18.30 9.75
CA LEU A 464 -10.96 19.74 9.86
C LEU A 464 -12.44 20.05 9.64
N ALA A 465 -13.08 19.43 8.64
CA ALA A 465 -14.50 19.59 8.36
C ALA A 465 -15.34 19.14 9.56
N HIS A 466 -15.03 17.98 10.14
CA HIS A 466 -15.64 17.49 11.38
C HIS A 466 -15.51 18.50 12.52
N ALA A 467 -14.30 19.00 12.76
CA ALA A 467 -14.06 19.92 13.87
C ALA A 467 -14.70 21.32 13.66
N VAL A 468 -15.00 21.70 12.42
CA VAL A 468 -15.69 22.96 12.07
C VAL A 468 -17.21 22.83 12.08
N THR A 469 -17.74 21.69 11.63
CA THR A 469 -19.19 21.47 11.41
C THR A 469 -19.87 20.66 12.50
N GLY A 470 -19.11 19.88 13.28
CA GLY A 470 -19.65 18.97 14.28
C GLY A 470 -20.29 17.69 13.71
N SER A 471 -20.09 17.38 12.42
CA SER A 471 -20.55 16.12 11.80
C SER A 471 -19.97 14.88 12.51
N ALA A 472 -20.40 13.65 12.23
CA ALA A 472 -19.65 12.47 12.71
C ALA A 472 -18.35 12.30 11.91
N ARG A 473 -17.31 11.68 12.50
CA ARG A 473 -16.13 11.24 11.74
C ARG A 473 -16.41 9.87 11.13
N ASP A 474 -16.27 9.76 9.82
CA ASP A 474 -16.31 8.47 9.13
C ASP A 474 -15.07 7.64 9.48
N GLY A 475 -15.21 6.31 9.51
CA GLY A 475 -14.21 5.30 9.92
C GLY A 475 -12.95 5.19 9.04
N HIS A 476 -12.45 6.30 8.51
CA HIS A 476 -11.31 6.37 7.58
C HIS A 476 -10.00 5.82 8.14
N ALA A 477 -9.83 5.78 9.46
CA ALA A 477 -8.58 5.31 10.07
C ALA A 477 -8.36 3.82 9.77
N THR A 478 -9.39 2.98 9.92
CA THR A 478 -9.32 1.52 9.67
C THR A 478 -9.02 1.25 8.20
N VAL A 479 -9.72 1.93 7.29
CA VAL A 479 -9.45 1.82 5.85
C VAL A 479 -8.00 2.21 5.57
N SER A 480 -7.54 3.36 6.04
CA SER A 480 -6.16 3.78 5.83
C SER A 480 -5.10 2.80 6.39
N THR A 481 -5.35 2.16 7.54
CA THR A 481 -4.45 1.12 8.09
C THR A 481 -4.25 -0.03 7.11
N GLU A 482 -5.34 -0.53 6.52
CA GLU A 482 -5.29 -1.57 5.49
C GLU A 482 -4.49 -1.09 4.28
N TRP A 483 -4.72 0.14 3.81
CA TRP A 483 -3.99 0.71 2.67
C TRP A 483 -2.48 0.79 2.91
N PHE A 484 -2.02 1.23 4.09
CA PHE A 484 -0.59 1.29 4.38
C PHE A 484 0.04 -0.09 4.62
N SER A 485 -0.75 -1.05 5.11
CA SER A 485 -0.33 -2.45 5.10
C SER A 485 -0.12 -2.95 3.66
N GLN A 486 -1.03 -2.59 2.75
CA GLN A 486 -0.89 -2.88 1.32
C GLN A 486 0.27 -2.14 0.64
N ALA A 487 0.72 -0.98 1.14
CA ALA A 487 1.90 -0.27 0.63
C ALA A 487 3.24 -0.77 1.22
N SER A 488 3.19 -1.68 2.20
CA SER A 488 4.34 -2.08 3.01
C SER A 488 5.04 -0.94 3.77
N SER A 489 4.31 0.14 4.09
CA SER A 489 4.84 1.23 4.91
C SER A 489 4.59 0.98 6.39
N LEU A 490 5.58 0.40 7.08
CA LEU A 490 5.51 0.02 8.49
C LEU A 490 5.25 1.22 9.39
N LEU A 491 5.99 2.32 9.19
CA LEU A 491 5.77 3.54 9.98
C LEU A 491 4.34 4.08 9.81
N ALA A 492 3.85 4.12 8.58
CA ALA A 492 2.51 4.63 8.30
C ALA A 492 1.46 3.71 8.96
N TRP A 493 1.62 2.39 8.85
CA TRP A 493 0.75 1.43 9.51
C TRP A 493 0.71 1.59 11.02
N VAL A 494 1.87 1.64 11.71
CA VAL A 494 1.90 1.85 13.17
C VAL A 494 1.29 3.21 13.54
N THR A 495 1.49 4.24 12.72
CA THR A 495 0.90 5.57 12.93
C THR A 495 -0.62 5.58 12.78
N TYR A 496 -1.16 4.84 11.81
CA TYR A 496 -2.60 4.70 11.67
C TYR A 496 -3.21 3.78 12.73
N ARG A 497 -2.49 2.77 13.20
CA ARG A 497 -2.88 1.98 14.38
C ARG A 497 -2.92 2.82 15.66
N HIS A 498 -1.94 3.69 15.88
CA HIS A 498 -1.98 4.68 16.97
C HIS A 498 -3.25 5.51 16.88
N ARG A 499 -3.55 6.03 15.69
CA ARG A 499 -4.76 6.80 15.48
C ARG A 499 -6.03 5.98 15.72
N GLU A 500 -6.12 4.77 15.20
CA GLU A 500 -7.27 3.89 15.38
C GLU A 500 -7.54 3.70 16.88
N LEU A 501 -6.49 3.44 17.67
CA LEU A 501 -6.59 3.34 19.13
C LEU A 501 -7.10 4.62 19.81
N ARG A 502 -6.72 5.79 19.27
CA ARG A 502 -7.22 7.08 19.75
C ARG A 502 -8.69 7.28 19.41
N ASP A 503 -9.08 6.99 18.18
CA ASP A 503 -10.40 7.28 17.64
C ASP A 503 -11.43 6.22 18.10
N SER A 504 -10.99 4.98 18.38
CA SER A 504 -11.80 3.87 18.92
C SER A 504 -11.74 3.75 20.45
N TYR A 505 -11.26 4.78 21.15
CA TYR A 505 -11.15 4.72 22.61
C TYR A 505 -12.53 4.65 23.25
N ASP A 506 -12.73 3.63 24.09
CA ASP A 506 -13.92 3.47 24.89
C ASP A 506 -13.57 3.63 26.39
N PRO A 507 -14.17 4.62 27.09
CA PRO A 507 -13.99 4.79 28.53
C PRO A 507 -14.34 3.54 29.36
N GLY A 508 -15.28 2.71 28.89
CA GLY A 508 -15.72 1.48 29.56
C GLY A 508 -14.77 0.29 29.43
N SER A 509 -13.79 0.35 28.53
CA SER A 509 -12.86 -0.76 28.29
C SER A 509 -12.05 -1.11 29.56
N PRO A 510 -11.83 -2.40 29.89
CA PRO A 510 -11.02 -2.80 31.05
C PRO A 510 -9.57 -2.29 30.99
N ASP A 511 -9.00 -1.93 32.15
CA ASP A 511 -7.62 -1.42 32.26
C ASP A 511 -6.59 -2.41 31.70
N THR A 512 -6.80 -3.71 31.88
CA THR A 512 -5.93 -4.77 31.36
C THR A 512 -5.91 -4.79 29.83
N VAL A 513 -7.08 -4.74 29.19
CA VAL A 513 -7.23 -4.70 27.73
C VAL A 513 -6.57 -3.44 27.15
N LEU A 514 -6.84 -2.29 27.77
CA LEU A 514 -6.26 -1.03 27.34
C LEU A 514 -4.73 -1.02 27.48
N SER A 515 -4.22 -1.53 28.61
CA SER A 515 -2.79 -1.66 28.87
C SER A 515 -2.10 -2.52 27.83
N THR A 516 -2.67 -3.70 27.52
CA THR A 516 -2.16 -4.59 26.48
C THR A 516 -2.08 -3.89 25.12
N ARG A 517 -3.17 -3.22 24.69
CA ARG A 517 -3.21 -2.53 23.39
C ARG A 517 -2.17 -1.40 23.30
N TYR A 518 -2.04 -0.58 24.34
CA TYR A 518 -1.15 0.59 24.32
C TYR A 518 0.32 0.22 24.47
N ARG A 519 0.63 -0.82 25.26
CA ARG A 519 1.99 -1.35 25.38
C ARG A 519 2.40 -2.10 24.12
N ALA A 520 1.50 -2.84 23.48
CA ALA A 520 1.75 -3.45 22.17
C ALA A 520 2.08 -2.37 21.11
N LEU A 521 1.28 -1.30 21.02
CA LEU A 521 1.58 -0.18 20.11
C LEU A 521 2.96 0.45 20.39
N ARG A 522 3.32 0.62 21.66
CA ARG A 522 4.63 1.15 22.04
C ARG A 522 5.76 0.23 21.57
N ALA A 523 5.63 -1.07 21.77
CA ALA A 523 6.60 -2.07 21.31
C ALA A 523 6.73 -2.05 19.77
N GLN A 524 5.61 -1.94 19.03
CA GLN A 524 5.62 -1.83 17.57
C GLN A 524 6.42 -0.61 17.08
N TYR A 525 6.29 0.55 17.74
CA TYR A 525 7.13 1.71 17.43
C TYR A 525 8.61 1.48 17.76
N GLU A 526 8.91 0.75 18.83
CA GLU A 526 10.28 0.41 19.23
C GLU A 526 10.94 -0.54 18.22
N THR A 527 10.21 -1.54 17.73
CA THR A 527 10.62 -2.45 16.63
C THR A 527 11.10 -1.67 15.41
N ILE A 528 10.30 -0.71 14.92
CA ILE A 528 10.68 0.09 13.74
C ILE A 528 11.70 1.20 14.06
N GLY A 529 12.14 1.34 15.32
CA GLY A 529 13.10 2.35 15.76
C GLY A 529 12.54 3.77 15.91
N SER A 530 11.21 3.95 15.93
CA SER A 530 10.55 5.24 16.17
C SER A 530 10.41 5.53 17.68
N ARG A 531 11.46 6.11 18.26
CA ARG A 531 11.44 6.55 19.66
C ARG A 531 10.35 7.58 19.92
N SER A 532 10.13 8.50 18.99
CA SER A 532 9.13 9.56 19.12
C SER A 532 7.71 9.00 19.08
N GLY A 533 7.44 7.99 18.24
CA GLY A 533 6.16 7.30 18.18
C GLY A 533 5.88 6.55 19.49
N ALA A 534 6.85 5.77 19.95
CA ALA A 534 6.77 5.00 21.19
C ALA A 534 6.49 5.88 22.42
N LEU A 535 7.18 7.02 22.55
CA LEU A 535 6.98 7.92 23.69
C LEU A 535 5.64 8.69 23.60
N ARG A 536 5.10 8.88 22.39
CA ARG A 536 3.81 9.58 22.18
C ARG A 536 2.60 8.72 22.52
N THR A 537 2.74 7.42 22.81
CA THR A 537 1.61 6.60 23.26
C THR A 537 1.00 7.11 24.58
N ILE A 538 1.77 7.87 25.37
CA ILE A 538 1.26 8.56 26.58
C ILE A 538 0.22 9.66 26.26
N LEU A 539 0.08 10.04 25.00
CA LEU A 539 -0.90 11.03 24.53
C LEU A 539 -2.23 10.41 24.12
N LEU A 540 -2.33 9.07 24.14
CA LEU A 540 -3.57 8.38 23.86
C LEU A 540 -4.63 8.67 24.94
N PRO A 541 -5.92 8.73 24.58
CA PRO A 541 -7.01 8.83 25.56
C PRO A 541 -6.96 7.66 26.54
N GLY A 542 -7.15 7.89 27.84
CA GLY A 542 -6.99 6.82 28.83
C GLY A 542 -5.53 6.38 29.05
N ALA A 543 -4.53 7.19 28.69
CA ALA A 543 -3.14 6.86 29.01
C ALA A 543 -2.89 6.82 30.54
N GLU A 544 -3.68 7.54 31.34
CA GLU A 544 -3.54 7.60 32.80
C GLU A 544 -3.85 6.30 33.56
N ARG A 545 -4.53 5.36 32.89
CA ARG A 545 -4.87 4.01 33.38
C ARG A 545 -3.76 3.00 33.08
N VAL A 546 -2.96 3.29 32.06
CA VAL A 546 -1.95 2.37 31.53
C VAL A 546 -0.55 2.72 32.02
N PHE A 547 -0.21 4.01 31.98
CA PHE A 547 1.11 4.51 32.33
C PHE A 547 1.09 5.19 33.69
N THR A 548 2.15 4.96 34.47
CA THR A 548 2.38 5.64 35.74
C THR A 548 2.81 7.09 35.51
N THR A 549 2.59 7.96 36.50
CA THR A 549 3.06 9.35 36.46
C THR A 549 4.57 9.44 36.23
N CYS A 550 5.35 8.52 36.81
CA CYS A 550 6.80 8.43 36.62
C CYS A 550 7.17 8.08 35.17
N GLU A 551 6.47 7.13 34.54
CA GLU A 551 6.65 6.81 33.12
C GLU A 551 6.35 8.02 32.24
N VAL A 552 5.23 8.71 32.49
CA VAL A 552 4.82 9.91 31.73
C VAL A 552 5.83 11.04 31.88
N LEU A 553 6.28 11.33 33.11
CA LEU A 553 7.30 12.35 33.36
C LEU A 553 8.58 12.02 32.59
N ARG A 554 9.12 10.81 32.77
CA ARG A 554 10.33 10.35 32.08
C ARG A 554 10.20 10.49 30.56
N ASP A 555 9.06 10.09 30.00
CA ASP A 555 8.83 10.10 28.55
C ASP A 555 8.64 11.54 28.02
N LEU A 556 7.98 12.43 28.76
CA LEU A 556 7.86 13.87 28.44
C LEU A 556 9.21 14.60 28.43
N TRP A 557 10.12 14.23 29.32
CA TRP A 557 11.47 14.81 29.39
C TRP A 557 12.40 14.28 28.30
N LYS A 558 12.17 13.04 27.84
CA LYS A 558 12.86 12.45 26.68
C LYS A 558 12.44 13.09 25.35
N LEU A 559 11.22 13.63 25.25
CA LEU A 559 10.73 14.36 24.09
C LEU A 559 11.04 15.86 24.19
N GLN A 560 11.37 16.49 23.07
CA GLN A 560 11.71 17.93 23.05
C GLN A 560 10.48 18.85 23.02
N HIS A 561 9.41 18.53 23.75
CA HIS A 561 8.22 19.37 23.87
C HIS A 561 8.54 20.73 24.53
N GLY A 562 7.75 21.76 24.19
CA GLY A 562 7.83 23.05 24.86
C GLY A 562 7.42 22.96 26.34
N PRO A 563 7.94 23.83 27.23
CA PRO A 563 7.64 23.79 28.66
C PRO A 563 6.14 23.79 28.97
N TRP A 564 5.39 24.68 28.33
CA TRP A 564 3.93 24.76 28.49
C TRP A 564 3.21 23.48 28.08
N HIS A 565 3.63 22.87 26.97
CA HIS A 565 3.01 21.64 26.48
C HIS A 565 3.26 20.46 27.44
N ARG A 566 4.47 20.38 28.02
CA ARG A 566 4.79 19.39 29.07
C ARG A 566 3.89 19.56 30.29
N ILE A 567 3.75 20.79 30.78
CA ILE A 567 2.87 21.12 31.92
C ILE A 567 1.44 20.69 31.61
N ARG A 568 0.91 21.02 30.43
CA ARG A 568 -0.45 20.67 30.02
C ARG A 568 -0.69 19.15 29.99
N ILE A 569 0.24 18.38 29.41
CA ILE A 569 0.12 16.92 29.36
C ILE A 569 0.16 16.33 30.77
N LEU A 570 1.11 16.77 31.61
CA LEU A 570 1.25 16.30 32.98
C LEU A 570 0.02 16.65 33.84
N ALA A 571 -0.45 17.90 33.78
CA ALA A 571 -1.60 18.35 34.53
C ALA A 571 -2.86 17.56 34.14
N ARG A 572 -3.09 17.34 32.84
CA ARG A 572 -4.19 16.51 32.36
C ARG A 572 -4.10 15.08 32.88
N HIS A 573 -2.91 14.47 32.82
CA HIS A 573 -2.69 13.10 33.29
C HIS A 573 -2.94 12.97 34.80
N VAL A 574 -2.38 13.88 35.61
CA VAL A 574 -2.57 13.88 37.07
C VAL A 574 -4.02 14.11 37.45
N HIS A 575 -4.70 15.05 36.79
CA HIS A 575 -6.12 15.32 37.03
C HIS A 575 -6.98 14.10 36.71
N ALA A 576 -6.84 13.52 35.52
CA ALA A 576 -7.60 12.34 35.10
C ALA A 576 -7.36 11.10 36.00
N ARG A 577 -6.16 10.98 36.58
CA ARG A 577 -5.83 9.89 37.51
C ARG A 577 -6.46 10.07 38.90
N ARG A 578 -6.65 11.32 39.36
CA ARG A 578 -7.29 11.65 40.66
C ARG A 578 -8.81 11.59 40.63
N SER A 579 -9.41 11.77 39.45
CA SER A 579 -10.86 11.68 39.26
C SER A 579 -11.37 10.24 39.16
N ARG A 580 -10.49 9.26 39.36
CA ARG A 580 -10.79 7.83 39.50
C ARG A 580 -10.67 7.49 40.97
#